data_AF-A0A7Y3UJU6-F1
#
_entry.id   AF-A0A7Y3UJU6-F1
#
_cell.length_a   1.000
_cell.length_b   1.000
_cell.length_c   1.000
_cell.angle_alpha   90.00
_cell.angle_beta   90.00
_cell.angle_gamma   90.00
#
_symmetry.space_group_name_H-M   'P 1'
#
loop_
_entity.id
_entity.type
_entity.pdbx_description
1 polymer ?
#
loop_
_entity_poly.entity_id
_entity_poly.type
_entity_poly.pdbx_seq_one_letter_code
_entity_poly.pdbx_strand_id
1 'polypeptide(L)'
;MKKSIKPESQDIPDDAEWRLFKGDKKPHFKWNHIGFDDKMWLRGKSGFGYGNRKSKFELSDMRGNYDHIFVRREFTVDDPDAIEKVLLTINSDGAFIAYLNGIEIIRNKLRMNEELDISGFTHELLPGTNVLSITGFNNRIGSKYFTFIPTLKFIKR
;
A
#
# COMPACT_ATOMS: atom_id res chain seq x y z
N MET A 1 -35.30 -3.87 5.28
CA MET A 1 -34.34 -4.73 4.55
C MET A 1 -32.94 -4.20 4.78
N LYS A 2 -32.09 -4.92 5.53
CA LYS A 2 -30.68 -4.54 5.69
C LYS A 2 -30.02 -4.74 4.33
N LYS A 3 -29.53 -3.66 3.70
CA LYS A 3 -28.66 -3.78 2.52
C LYS A 3 -27.49 -4.64 2.96
N SER A 4 -27.39 -5.84 2.41
CA SER A 4 -26.18 -6.65 2.52
C SER A 4 -25.06 -5.84 1.89
N ILE A 5 -24.18 -5.29 2.71
CA ILE A 5 -22.98 -4.62 2.25
C ILE A 5 -22.14 -5.73 1.64
N LYS A 6 -21.96 -5.71 0.31
CA LYS A 6 -20.97 -6.59 -0.34
C LYS A 6 -19.65 -6.42 0.42
N PRO A 7 -18.90 -7.50 0.72
CA PRO A 7 -17.57 -7.34 1.30
C PRO A 7 -16.77 -6.36 0.44
N GLU A 8 -15.98 -5.48 1.08
CA GLU A 8 -14.97 -4.71 0.34
C GLU A 8 -14.18 -5.71 -0.50
N SER A 9 -14.03 -5.45 -1.79
CA SER A 9 -13.40 -6.40 -2.70
C SER A 9 -12.03 -6.83 -2.17
N GLN A 10 -11.71 -8.11 -2.37
CA GLN A 10 -10.37 -8.66 -2.12
C GLN A 10 -9.28 -7.79 -2.78
N ASP A 11 -9.59 -7.24 -3.96
CA ASP A 11 -8.73 -6.32 -4.71
C ASP A 11 -8.65 -4.92 -4.09
N ILE A 12 -7.47 -4.32 -4.21
CA ILE A 12 -7.18 -2.93 -3.85
C ILE A 12 -6.95 -2.13 -5.15
N PRO A 13 -7.94 -1.35 -5.63
CA PRO A 13 -7.82 -0.55 -6.85
C PRO A 13 -6.94 0.70 -6.67
N ASP A 14 -6.60 1.36 -7.79
CA ASP A 14 -5.72 2.56 -7.83
C ASP A 14 -6.29 3.82 -7.19
N ASP A 15 -7.55 3.81 -6.78
CA ASP A 15 -8.24 4.91 -6.10
C ASP A 15 -8.70 4.52 -4.69
N ALA A 16 -8.32 3.33 -4.22
CA ALA A 16 -8.62 2.85 -2.89
C ALA A 16 -8.10 3.84 -1.84
N GLU A 17 -8.81 3.93 -0.71
CA GLU A 17 -8.36 4.73 0.43
C GLU A 17 -7.33 3.97 1.26
N TRP A 18 -6.24 4.64 1.64
CA TRP A 18 -5.24 4.09 2.54
C TRP A 18 -5.09 4.97 3.77
N ARG A 19 -4.45 4.38 4.78
CA ARG A 19 -3.87 5.11 5.90
C ARG A 19 -2.46 5.52 5.52
N LEU A 20 -2.10 6.76 5.82
CA LEU A 20 -0.80 7.34 5.50
C LEU A 20 -0.15 7.98 6.73
N PHE A 21 1.12 7.67 6.94
CA PHE A 21 2.00 8.31 7.90
C PHE A 21 3.18 8.93 7.16
N LYS A 22 3.46 10.21 7.42
CA LYS A 22 4.57 10.93 6.80
C LYS A 22 5.90 10.48 7.40
N GLY A 23 6.95 10.44 6.58
CA GLY A 23 8.30 10.05 7.00
C GLY A 23 9.10 11.14 7.71
N ASP A 24 8.45 12.22 8.13
CA ASP A 24 9.03 13.22 9.05
C ASP A 24 9.17 12.66 10.47
N LYS A 25 8.48 11.56 10.76
CA LYS A 25 8.57 10.76 11.99
C LYS A 25 8.62 9.28 11.65
N LYS A 26 8.90 8.45 12.67
CA LYS A 26 8.78 6.99 12.56
C LYS A 26 7.42 6.54 13.11
N PRO A 27 6.74 5.59 12.44
CA PRO A 27 5.55 4.97 12.99
C PRO A 27 5.92 4.11 14.21
N HIS A 28 4.93 3.81 15.06
CA HIS A 28 5.10 2.93 16.20
C HIS A 28 5.50 1.50 15.77
N PHE A 29 6.03 0.74 16.73
CA PHE A 29 6.40 -0.66 16.51
C PHE A 29 5.22 -1.47 15.96
N LYS A 30 5.51 -2.40 15.04
CA LYS A 30 4.53 -3.27 14.37
C LYS A 30 3.42 -2.54 13.57
N TRP A 31 3.68 -1.33 13.08
CA TRP A 31 2.75 -0.60 12.20
C TRP A 31 2.28 -1.39 10.96
N ASN A 32 3.10 -2.34 10.51
CA ASN A 32 2.85 -3.20 9.35
C ASN A 32 2.10 -4.52 9.68
N HIS A 33 1.77 -4.78 10.94
CA HIS A 33 1.02 -5.98 11.35
C HIS A 33 -0.50 -5.73 11.37
N ILE A 34 -1.26 -6.82 11.31
CA ILE A 34 -2.71 -6.83 11.54
C ILE A 34 -2.99 -6.31 12.96
N GLY A 35 -4.07 -5.54 13.13
CA GLY A 35 -4.53 -5.06 14.43
C GLY A 35 -3.78 -3.85 14.99
N PHE A 36 -2.80 -3.29 14.26
CA PHE A 36 -2.19 -2.01 14.63
C PHE A 36 -3.22 -0.86 14.57
N ASP A 37 -3.28 -0.03 15.62
CA ASP A 37 -4.18 1.13 15.68
C ASP A 37 -3.59 2.32 14.90
N ASP A 38 -4.15 2.58 13.72
CA ASP A 38 -3.76 3.68 12.84
C ASP A 38 -4.77 4.83 12.80
N LYS A 39 -5.67 4.95 13.80
CA LYS A 39 -6.71 6.00 13.80
C LYS A 39 -6.17 7.43 13.70
N MET A 40 -4.93 7.64 14.14
CA MET A 40 -4.24 8.93 14.09
C MET A 40 -3.51 9.17 12.75
N TRP A 41 -3.45 8.19 11.86
CA TRP A 41 -2.85 8.34 10.54
C TRP A 41 -3.78 9.11 9.61
N LEU A 42 -3.17 9.81 8.65
CA LEU A 42 -3.93 10.47 7.59
C LEU A 42 -4.70 9.42 6.78
N ARG A 43 -5.83 9.81 6.19
CA ARG A 43 -6.64 8.96 5.31
C ARG A 43 -6.75 9.63 3.95
N GLY A 44 -6.56 8.86 2.88
CA GLY A 44 -6.64 9.41 1.54
C GLY A 44 -6.62 8.38 0.43
N LYS A 45 -7.14 8.75 -0.75
CA LYS A 45 -7.09 7.91 -1.95
C LYS A 45 -5.65 7.72 -2.44
N SER A 46 -5.36 6.52 -2.94
CA SER A 46 -4.07 6.17 -3.56
C SER A 46 -3.72 7.11 -4.72
N GLY A 47 -2.42 7.31 -4.98
CA GLY A 47 -1.92 8.49 -5.67
C GLY A 47 -1.30 9.48 -4.70
N PHE A 48 -0.41 8.99 -3.84
CA PHE A 48 0.32 9.82 -2.88
C PHE A 48 1.48 10.49 -3.61
N GLY A 49 1.55 11.80 -3.56
CA GLY A 49 2.54 12.49 -4.38
C GLY A 49 2.43 13.99 -4.37
N TYR A 50 3.28 14.63 -5.16
CA TYR A 50 3.22 16.06 -5.43
C TYR A 50 3.82 16.36 -6.80
N GLY A 51 3.53 17.55 -7.33
CA GLY A 51 4.18 18.08 -8.53
C GLY A 51 3.80 17.36 -9.85
N ASN A 52 2.77 16.51 -9.84
CA ASN A 52 2.23 15.88 -11.03
C ASN A 52 0.70 15.67 -10.94
N ARG A 53 0.07 15.34 -12.07
CA ARG A 53 -1.40 15.18 -12.17
C ARG A 53 -1.94 13.83 -11.68
N LYS A 54 -1.08 12.88 -11.33
CA LYS A 54 -1.47 11.55 -10.84
C LYS A 54 -1.72 11.55 -9.32
N SER A 55 -1.32 12.61 -8.60
CA SER A 55 -1.58 12.73 -7.18
C SER A 55 -3.08 12.90 -6.90
N LYS A 56 -3.70 11.89 -6.28
CA LYS A 56 -5.04 12.00 -5.71
C LYS A 56 -4.98 12.41 -4.24
N PHE A 57 -3.84 12.21 -3.58
CA PHE A 57 -3.53 12.72 -2.24
C PHE A 57 -2.24 13.54 -2.28
N GLU A 58 -2.40 14.86 -2.15
CA GLU A 58 -1.29 15.81 -2.31
C GLU A 58 -0.42 15.86 -1.05
N LEU A 59 0.88 15.62 -1.22
CA LEU A 59 1.94 15.73 -0.22
C LEU A 59 2.76 17.01 -0.46
N SER A 60 2.07 18.15 -0.45
CA SER A 60 2.65 19.47 -0.77
C SER A 60 3.80 19.87 0.17
N ASP A 61 3.86 19.28 1.36
CA ASP A 61 4.91 19.48 2.35
C ASP A 61 6.04 18.45 2.31
N MET A 62 6.07 17.52 1.35
CA MET A 62 7.12 16.49 1.28
C MET A 62 8.45 17.07 0.80
N ARG A 63 8.42 17.88 -0.26
CA ARG A 63 9.63 18.38 -0.94
C ARG A 63 10.50 19.18 0.04
N GLY A 64 11.72 18.69 0.28
CA GLY A 64 12.69 19.29 1.18
C GLY A 64 12.52 18.93 2.66
N ASN A 65 11.45 18.23 3.06
CA ASN A 65 11.14 17.95 4.47
C ASN A 65 11.27 16.48 4.84
N TYR A 66 10.73 15.57 4.02
CA TYR A 66 10.84 14.11 4.23
C TYR A 66 10.90 13.38 2.89
N ASP A 67 11.53 12.21 2.87
CA ASP A 67 11.83 11.45 1.66
C ASP A 67 11.13 10.10 1.60
N HIS A 68 10.22 9.80 2.54
CA HIS A 68 9.46 8.56 2.51
C HIS A 68 8.08 8.71 3.15
N ILE A 69 7.19 7.78 2.83
CA ILE A 69 5.87 7.64 3.42
C ILE A 69 5.65 6.20 3.83
N PHE A 70 4.83 6.01 4.85
CA PHE A 70 4.30 4.70 5.22
C PHE A 70 2.83 4.68 4.88
N VAL A 71 2.40 3.70 4.08
CA VAL A 71 1.00 3.49 3.78
C VAL A 71 0.58 2.10 4.22
N ARG A 72 -0.64 1.97 4.72
CA ARG A 72 -1.23 0.67 5.06
C ARG A 72 -2.71 0.63 4.71
N ARG A 73 -3.19 -0.55 4.33
CA ARG A 73 -4.60 -0.80 4.05
C ARG A 73 -4.94 -2.24 4.43
N GLU A 74 -6.01 -2.37 5.20
CA GLU A 74 -6.62 -3.67 5.47
C GLU A 74 -7.48 -4.10 4.28
N PHE A 75 -7.52 -5.41 4.02
CA PHE A 75 -8.37 -6.05 3.02
C PHE A 75 -8.85 -7.41 3.53
N THR A 76 -9.88 -7.97 2.91
CA THR A 76 -10.48 -9.24 3.35
C THR A 76 -10.26 -10.33 2.31
N VAL A 77 -9.90 -11.53 2.76
CA VAL A 77 -9.82 -12.75 1.94
C VAL A 77 -10.79 -13.77 2.50
N ASP A 78 -11.75 -14.26 1.69
CA ASP A 78 -12.73 -15.24 2.16
C ASP A 78 -12.10 -16.63 2.32
N ASP A 79 -11.40 -17.08 1.29
CA ASP A 79 -10.76 -18.40 1.21
C ASP A 79 -9.39 -18.25 0.51
N PRO A 80 -8.28 -18.30 1.27
CA PRO A 80 -6.94 -18.26 0.70
C PRO A 80 -6.64 -19.41 -0.26
N ASP A 81 -7.23 -20.59 -0.07
CA ASP A 81 -6.95 -21.78 -0.89
C ASP A 81 -7.57 -21.68 -2.29
N ALA A 82 -8.58 -20.81 -2.45
CA ALA A 82 -9.21 -20.50 -3.74
C ALA A 82 -8.39 -19.55 -4.62
N ILE A 83 -7.29 -18.98 -4.11
CA ILE A 83 -6.45 -18.03 -4.84
C ILE A 83 -5.48 -18.78 -5.75
N GLU A 84 -5.49 -18.44 -7.04
CA GLU A 84 -4.48 -18.87 -8.01
C GLU A 84 -3.30 -17.90 -8.04
N LYS A 85 -3.58 -16.60 -8.14
CA LYS A 85 -2.55 -15.56 -8.21
C LYS A 85 -2.83 -14.34 -7.36
N VAL A 86 -1.75 -13.70 -6.93
CA VAL A 86 -1.76 -12.40 -6.26
C VAL A 86 -0.77 -11.49 -6.97
N LEU A 87 -1.28 -10.38 -7.50
CA LEU A 87 -0.54 -9.44 -8.33
C LEU A 87 -0.46 -8.08 -7.62
N LEU A 88 0.75 -7.66 -7.27
CA LEU A 88 1.02 -6.36 -6.68
C LEU A 88 1.60 -5.42 -7.75
N THR A 89 0.91 -4.32 -8.03
CA THR A 89 1.44 -3.28 -8.91
C THR A 89 1.82 -2.06 -8.09
N ILE A 90 3.06 -1.61 -8.25
CA ILE A 90 3.55 -0.37 -7.63
C ILE A 90 4.00 0.57 -8.75
N ASN A 91 3.29 1.68 -8.89
CA ASN A 91 3.76 2.82 -9.68
C ASN A 91 4.42 3.83 -8.72
N SER A 92 5.76 3.83 -8.72
CA SER A 92 6.58 4.64 -7.83
C SER A 92 7.76 5.27 -8.54
N ASP A 93 8.03 6.53 -8.20
CA ASP A 93 9.22 7.26 -8.65
C ASP A 93 10.50 6.88 -7.87
N GLY A 94 10.41 5.97 -6.89
CA GLY A 94 11.56 5.52 -6.12
C GLY A 94 11.42 4.14 -5.49
N ALA A 95 12.31 3.85 -4.54
CA ALA A 95 12.38 2.57 -3.85
C ALA A 95 11.12 2.29 -3.02
N PHE A 96 10.88 1.03 -2.69
CA PHE A 96 9.84 0.65 -1.75
C PHE A 96 10.14 -0.66 -1.02
N ILE A 97 9.47 -0.85 0.12
CA ILE A 97 9.45 -2.12 0.85
C ILE A 97 7.99 -2.45 1.16
N ALA A 98 7.50 -3.57 0.64
CA ALA A 98 6.13 -4.04 0.83
C ALA A 98 6.10 -5.19 1.85
N TYR A 99 5.05 -5.18 2.67
CA TYR A 99 4.80 -6.16 3.72
C TYR A 99 3.37 -6.68 3.60
N LEU A 100 3.21 -8.00 3.76
CA LEU A 100 1.92 -8.66 3.92
C LEU A 100 1.84 -9.19 5.35
N ASN A 101 0.86 -8.74 6.13
CA ASN A 101 0.64 -9.19 7.52
C ASN A 101 1.86 -9.04 8.45
N GLY A 102 2.76 -8.10 8.13
CA GLY A 102 4.01 -7.85 8.84
C GLY A 102 5.24 -8.53 8.24
N ILE A 103 5.06 -9.49 7.33
CA ILE A 103 6.14 -10.18 6.62
C ILE A 103 6.59 -9.36 5.41
N GLU A 104 7.88 -9.09 5.29
CA GLU A 104 8.45 -8.43 4.11
C GLU A 104 8.33 -9.35 2.90
N ILE A 105 7.62 -8.89 1.86
CA ILE A 105 7.40 -9.68 0.64
C ILE A 105 8.26 -9.16 -0.52
N ILE A 106 8.52 -7.86 -0.58
CA ILE A 106 9.30 -7.23 -1.65
C ILE A 106 10.15 -6.10 -1.08
N ARG A 107 11.40 -6.04 -1.53
CA ARG A 107 12.29 -4.89 -1.37
C ARG A 107 12.86 -4.50 -2.71
N ASN A 108 12.44 -3.35 -3.22
CA ASN A 108 12.90 -2.81 -4.48
C ASN A 108 13.64 -1.47 -4.24
N LYS A 109 14.78 -1.29 -4.92
CA LYS A 109 15.65 -0.11 -4.77
C LYS A 109 15.47 0.95 -5.86
N LEU A 110 14.68 0.65 -6.89
CA LEU A 110 14.55 1.47 -8.09
C LEU A 110 13.12 2.00 -8.25
N ARG A 111 12.93 3.01 -9.09
CA ARG A 111 11.59 3.38 -9.56
C ARG A 111 10.94 2.18 -10.27
N MET A 112 9.63 2.05 -10.19
CA MET A 112 8.92 0.93 -10.80
C MET A 112 7.54 1.36 -11.29
N ASN A 113 7.07 0.75 -12.36
CA ASN A 113 5.69 0.85 -12.83
C ASN A 113 5.31 -0.48 -13.49
N GLU A 114 5.39 -1.55 -12.71
CA GLU A 114 5.24 -2.93 -13.16
C GLU A 114 4.37 -3.71 -12.18
N GLU A 115 3.75 -4.75 -12.71
CA GLU A 115 3.00 -5.75 -11.96
C GLU A 115 3.97 -6.85 -11.50
N LEU A 116 3.91 -7.18 -10.21
CA LEU A 116 4.73 -8.21 -9.58
C LEU A 116 3.84 -9.37 -9.15
N ASP A 117 4.20 -10.58 -9.58
CA ASP A 117 3.59 -11.80 -9.09
C ASP A 117 4.12 -12.12 -7.68
N ILE A 118 3.26 -11.97 -6.68
CA ILE A 118 3.56 -12.29 -5.27
C ILE A 118 2.83 -13.56 -4.81
N SER A 119 2.40 -14.41 -5.74
CA SER A 119 1.64 -15.64 -5.43
C SER A 119 2.43 -16.61 -4.55
N GLY A 120 3.77 -16.51 -4.53
CA GLY A 120 4.63 -17.23 -3.58
C GLY A 120 4.34 -16.92 -2.10
N PHE A 121 3.67 -15.81 -1.80
CA PHE A 121 3.28 -15.38 -0.44
C PHE A 121 1.80 -15.64 -0.11
N THR A 122 1.09 -16.42 -0.93
CA THR A 122 -0.31 -16.79 -0.64
C THR A 122 -0.47 -17.51 0.71
N HIS A 123 0.55 -18.26 1.15
CA HIS A 123 0.59 -18.92 2.46
C HIS A 123 0.61 -17.96 3.66
N GLU A 124 0.89 -16.67 3.44
CA GLU A 124 0.84 -15.64 4.48
C GLU A 124 -0.55 -15.02 4.63
N LEU A 125 -1.50 -15.34 3.73
CA LEU A 125 -2.87 -14.84 3.77
C LEU A 125 -3.69 -15.61 4.80
N LEU A 126 -4.52 -14.87 5.54
CA LEU A 126 -5.47 -15.42 6.49
C LEU A 126 -6.89 -15.35 5.93
N PRO A 127 -7.79 -16.31 6.25
CA PRO A 127 -9.22 -16.08 6.13
C PRO A 127 -9.61 -14.85 6.98
N GLY A 128 -10.38 -13.94 6.40
CA GLY A 128 -10.75 -12.67 7.01
C GLY A 128 -9.73 -11.55 6.77
N THR A 129 -9.43 -10.78 7.81
CA THR A 129 -8.64 -9.55 7.72
C THR A 129 -7.16 -9.82 7.46
N ASN A 130 -6.63 -9.13 6.46
CA ASN A 130 -5.22 -9.05 6.11
C ASN A 130 -4.81 -7.58 6.01
N VAL A 131 -3.51 -7.29 6.02
CA VAL A 131 -2.99 -5.93 5.82
C VAL A 131 -1.85 -5.93 4.80
N LEU A 132 -1.96 -5.05 3.81
CA LEU A 132 -0.85 -4.67 2.93
C LEU A 132 -0.28 -3.35 3.46
N SER A 133 1.01 -3.35 3.75
CA SER A 133 1.73 -2.19 4.28
C SER A 133 2.95 -1.92 3.42
N ILE A 134 3.23 -0.66 3.09
CA ILE A 134 4.32 -0.33 2.18
C ILE A 134 5.01 0.96 2.63
N THR A 135 6.34 0.92 2.70
CA THR A 135 7.15 2.13 2.79
C THR A 135 7.55 2.54 1.38
N GLY A 136 7.16 3.73 0.94
CA GLY A 136 7.53 4.30 -0.36
C GLY A 136 8.55 5.42 -0.19
N PHE A 137 9.63 5.39 -0.96
CA PHE A 137 10.74 6.35 -0.86
C PHE A 137 10.77 7.26 -2.09
N ASN A 138 10.82 8.57 -1.84
CA ASN A 138 11.25 9.57 -2.79
C ASN A 138 12.79 9.58 -2.83
N ASN A 139 13.37 8.98 -3.87
CA ASN A 139 14.82 8.80 -3.98
C ASN A 139 15.66 10.09 -3.92
N ARG A 140 15.04 11.27 -4.03
CA ARG A 140 15.70 12.57 -3.82
C ARG A 140 14.75 13.52 -3.10
N ILE A 141 15.09 13.94 -1.88
CA ILE A 141 14.27 14.84 -1.04
C ILE A 141 13.86 16.15 -1.75
N GLY A 142 14.69 16.65 -2.68
CA GLY A 142 14.44 17.87 -3.46
C GLY A 142 13.81 17.65 -4.83
N SER A 143 13.38 16.43 -5.19
CA SER A 143 12.81 16.10 -6.50
C SER A 143 11.61 16.98 -6.82
N LYS A 144 11.39 17.25 -8.12
CA LYS A 144 10.30 18.12 -8.58
C LYS A 144 8.92 17.49 -8.42
N TYR A 145 8.87 16.16 -8.39
CA TYR A 145 7.64 15.39 -8.25
C TYR A 145 7.93 14.06 -7.54
N PHE A 146 6.89 13.50 -6.93
CA PHE A 146 6.87 12.15 -6.37
C PHE A 146 5.51 11.53 -6.66
N THR A 147 5.49 10.25 -6.96
CA THR A 147 4.30 9.44 -7.19
C THR A 147 4.45 8.12 -6.45
N PHE A 148 3.39 7.71 -5.77
CA PHE A 148 3.28 6.40 -5.16
C PHE A 148 1.83 5.89 -5.23
N ILE A 149 1.61 4.88 -6.07
CA ILE A 149 0.30 4.26 -6.30
C ILE A 149 0.45 2.74 -6.19
N PRO A 150 0.09 2.15 -5.04
CA PRO A 150 -0.03 0.71 -4.89
C PRO A 150 -1.42 0.19 -5.26
N THR A 151 -1.47 -0.96 -5.93
CA THR A 151 -2.69 -1.75 -6.16
C THR A 151 -2.41 -3.23 -5.95
N LEU A 152 -3.45 -3.98 -5.57
CA LEU A 152 -3.37 -5.42 -5.32
C LEU A 152 -4.54 -6.11 -6.04
N LYS A 153 -4.27 -7.17 -6.78
CA LYS A 153 -5.28 -7.93 -7.50
C LYS A 153 -5.15 -9.41 -7.23
N PHE A 154 -6.29 -10.09 -7.07
CA PHE A 154 -6.37 -11.53 -6.86
C PHE A 154 -7.02 -12.21 -8.06
N ILE A 155 -6.48 -13.35 -8.45
CA ILE A 155 -7.03 -14.24 -9.46
C ILE A 155 -7.41 -15.54 -8.76
N LYS A 156 -8.66 -15.97 -8.94
CA LYS A 156 -9.17 -17.23 -8.38
C LYS A 156 -8.96 -18.38 -9.37
N ARG A 157 -8.84 -19.59 -8.83
CA ARG A 157 -8.81 -20.83 -9.61
C ARG A 157 -10.13 -21.10 -10.34
#